data_AF-A0A543ADB1-F1
#
_entry.id   AF-A0A543ADB1-F1
#
_cell.length_a   1.000
_cell.length_b   1.000
_cell.length_c   1.000
_cell.angle_alpha   90.00
_cell.angle_beta   90.00
_cell.angle_gamma   90.00
#
_symmetry.space_group_name_H-M   'P 1'
#
loop_
_entity.id
_entity.type
_entity.pdbx_description
1 polymer ?
#
loop_
_entity_poly.entity_id
_entity_poly.type
_entity_poly.pdbx_seq_one_letter_code
_entity_poly.pdbx_strand_id
1 'polypeptide(L)'
;MRVEAEFTTEPFRGEGEPPEHATAALQAAREAGLECDFGPLGTSIRGEREAVLGALSSVAAAGLDHGADQITFQVRLEGHAAPRRTANGLEALLAEVAEGLGADLKTLDRPGKQRAVRLLEERGAFEFRKSAEIVAEALGVTRFTVYNYLNRERG
;
A
#
# COMPACT_ATOMS: atom_id res chain seq x y z
N MET A 1 -13.89 -10.66 15.50
CA MET A 1 -12.78 -9.71 15.23
C MET A 1 -13.08 -9.05 13.90
N ARG A 2 -13.07 -7.73 13.85
CA ARG A 2 -13.44 -7.02 12.63
C ARG A 2 -12.27 -6.86 11.67
N VAL A 3 -12.58 -6.87 10.38
CA VAL A 3 -11.63 -6.69 9.29
C VAL A 3 -12.22 -5.72 8.27
N GLU A 4 -11.33 -5.04 7.58
CA GLU A 4 -11.62 -4.23 6.40
C GLU A 4 -10.97 -4.93 5.21
N ALA A 5 -11.70 -5.08 4.12
CA ALA A 5 -11.14 -5.49 2.85
C ALA A 5 -11.40 -4.42 1.79
N GLU A 6 -10.41 -4.15 0.95
CA GLU A 6 -10.52 -3.30 -0.23
C GLU A 6 -10.35 -4.16 -1.47
N PHE A 7 -11.18 -3.93 -2.48
CA PHE A 7 -11.08 -4.65 -3.74
C PHE A 7 -11.32 -3.79 -4.96
N THR A 8 -10.68 -4.18 -6.05
CA THR A 8 -10.87 -3.61 -7.39
C THR A 8 -11.21 -4.72 -8.37
N THR A 9 -12.04 -4.38 -9.35
CA THR A 9 -12.35 -5.25 -10.49
C THR A 9 -11.96 -4.51 -11.78
N GLU A 10 -11.26 -5.19 -12.66
CA GLU A 10 -10.77 -4.66 -13.95
C GLU A 10 -11.44 -5.41 -15.10
N PRO A 11 -11.62 -4.79 -16.29
CA PRO A 11 -10.99 -3.55 -16.72
C PRO A 11 -11.67 -2.26 -16.25
N PHE A 12 -10.87 -1.29 -15.80
CA PHE A 12 -11.36 0.06 -15.52
C PHE A 12 -11.48 0.88 -16.82
N ARG A 13 -12.65 1.45 -17.09
CA ARG A 13 -12.91 2.21 -18.32
C ARG A 13 -12.86 3.74 -18.15
N GLY A 14 -12.42 4.26 -17.01
CA GLY A 14 -12.32 5.70 -16.78
C GLY A 14 -13.60 6.30 -16.21
N GLU A 15 -13.88 7.56 -16.60
CA GLU A 15 -15.06 8.30 -16.18
C GLU A 15 -16.34 7.71 -16.79
N GLY A 16 -17.40 7.61 -15.98
CA GLY A 16 -18.71 7.12 -16.44
C GLY A 16 -19.45 6.31 -15.39
N GLU A 17 -20.46 5.56 -15.84
CA GLU A 17 -21.15 4.60 -15.00
C GLU A 17 -20.22 3.44 -14.61
N PRO A 18 -20.31 2.94 -13.36
CA PRO A 18 -19.53 1.79 -12.95
C PRO A 18 -19.80 0.57 -13.85
N PRO A 19 -18.76 -0.18 -14.25
CA PRO A 19 -18.94 -1.37 -15.07
C PRO A 19 -19.71 -2.45 -14.31
N GLU A 20 -20.37 -3.34 -15.05
CA GLU A 20 -21.23 -4.40 -14.51
C GLU A 20 -20.49 -5.31 -13.51
N HIS A 21 -19.24 -5.66 -13.79
CA HIS A 21 -18.42 -6.42 -12.85
C HIS A 21 -18.18 -5.72 -11.52
N ALA A 22 -18.10 -4.38 -11.49
CA ALA A 22 -17.92 -3.62 -10.26
C ALA A 22 -19.22 -3.55 -9.46
N THR A 23 -20.36 -3.35 -10.13
CA THR A 23 -21.67 -3.31 -9.47
C THR A 23 -22.11 -4.68 -8.98
N ALA A 24 -21.87 -5.76 -9.72
CA ALA A 24 -22.14 -7.13 -9.32
C ALA A 24 -21.30 -7.54 -8.09
N ALA A 25 -20.00 -7.22 -8.10
CA ALA A 25 -19.11 -7.45 -6.97
C ALA A 25 -19.56 -6.67 -5.72
N LEU A 26 -19.96 -5.41 -5.86
CA LEU A 26 -20.54 -4.61 -4.76
C LEU A 26 -21.84 -5.23 -4.23
N GLN A 27 -22.71 -5.72 -5.11
CA GLN A 27 -23.98 -6.31 -4.74
C GLN A 27 -23.78 -7.60 -3.91
N ALA A 28 -22.83 -8.46 -4.32
CA ALA A 28 -22.46 -9.65 -3.55
C ALA A 28 -21.98 -9.32 -2.12
N ALA A 29 -21.24 -8.22 -1.95
CA ALA A 29 -20.82 -7.75 -0.63
C ALA A 29 -21.99 -7.23 0.21
N ARG A 30 -22.96 -6.52 -0.40
CA ARG A 30 -24.16 -6.01 0.28
C ARG A 30 -25.07 -7.14 0.76
N GLU A 31 -25.22 -8.20 -0.04
CA GLU A 31 -26.01 -9.38 0.32
C GLU A 31 -25.42 -10.14 1.51
N ALA A 32 -24.10 -10.05 1.71
CA ALA A 32 -23.43 -10.56 2.91
C ALA A 32 -23.66 -9.69 4.16
N GLY A 33 -24.40 -8.58 4.06
CA GLY A 33 -24.72 -7.69 5.18
C GLY A 33 -23.53 -6.87 5.68
N LEU A 34 -22.52 -6.65 4.83
CA LEU A 34 -21.30 -5.91 5.18
C LEU A 34 -21.48 -4.40 5.02
N GLU A 35 -20.76 -3.62 5.81
CA GLU A 35 -20.63 -2.19 5.59
C GLU A 35 -19.82 -1.96 4.32
N CYS A 36 -20.43 -1.38 3.29
CA CYS A 36 -19.81 -1.19 1.99
C CYS A 36 -19.65 0.30 1.68
N ASP A 37 -18.48 0.70 1.22
CA ASP A 37 -18.20 2.02 0.66
C ASP A 37 -17.61 1.88 -0.74
N PHE A 38 -18.33 2.41 -1.74
CA PHE A 38 -18.02 2.26 -3.16
C PHE A 38 -17.40 3.55 -3.67
N GLY A 39 -16.11 3.50 -4.00
CA GLY A 39 -15.32 4.65 -4.41
C GLY A 39 -14.73 4.54 -5.82
N PRO A 40 -14.13 5.63 -6.33
CA PRO A 40 -13.57 5.68 -7.69
C PRO A 40 -12.35 4.78 -7.88
N LEU A 41 -11.69 4.36 -6.80
CA LEU A 41 -10.47 3.54 -6.81
C LEU A 41 -10.70 2.11 -6.31
N GLY A 42 -11.96 1.71 -6.09
CA GLY A 42 -12.31 0.40 -5.55
C GLY A 42 -13.43 0.46 -4.52
N THR A 43 -13.76 -0.71 -3.99
CA THR A 43 -14.80 -0.89 -2.98
C THR A 43 -14.14 -1.32 -1.67
N SER A 44 -14.50 -0.67 -0.56
CA SER A 44 -14.13 -1.13 0.78
C SER A 44 -15.33 -1.80 1.47
N ILE A 45 -15.08 -2.93 2.13
CA ILE A 45 -16.05 -3.70 2.89
C ILE A 45 -15.54 -3.91 4.31
N ARG A 46 -16.39 -3.73 5.31
CA ARG A 46 -16.05 -3.86 6.75
C ARG A 46 -17.05 -4.74 7.47
N GLY A 47 -16.56 -5.56 8.39
CA GLY A 47 -17.41 -6.49 9.14
C GLY A 47 -16.64 -7.50 9.97
N GLU A 48 -17.35 -8.49 10.50
CA GLU A 48 -16.72 -9.62 11.19
C GLU A 48 -15.88 -10.46 10.22
N ARG A 49 -14.71 -10.93 10.69
CA ARG A 49 -13.73 -11.67 9.89
C ARG A 49 -14.35 -12.78 9.03
N GLU A 50 -15.17 -13.64 9.62
CA GLU A 50 -15.74 -14.78 8.90
C GLU A 50 -16.71 -14.32 7.81
N ALA A 51 -17.53 -13.30 8.08
CA ALA A 51 -18.44 -12.72 7.11
C ALA A 51 -17.70 -12.06 5.95
N VAL A 52 -16.65 -11.28 6.23
CA VAL A 52 -15.83 -10.65 5.18
C VAL A 52 -15.11 -11.68 4.34
N LEU A 53 -14.41 -12.64 4.95
CA LEU A 53 -13.69 -13.67 4.20
C LEU A 53 -14.62 -14.55 3.35
N GLY A 54 -15.81 -14.86 3.86
CA GLY A 54 -16.85 -15.56 3.08
C GLY A 54 -17.39 -14.72 1.92
N ALA A 55 -17.56 -13.41 2.12
CA ALA A 55 -18.01 -12.53 1.05
C ALA A 55 -16.96 -12.37 -0.06
N LEU A 56 -15.67 -12.39 0.25
CA LEU A 56 -14.60 -12.22 -0.75
C LEU A 56 -14.67 -13.26 -1.89
N SER A 57 -15.03 -14.52 -1.59
CA SER A 57 -15.23 -15.53 -2.64
C SER A 57 -16.43 -15.21 -3.54
N SER A 58 -17.54 -14.73 -2.96
CA SER A 58 -18.72 -14.34 -3.72
C SER A 58 -18.48 -13.10 -4.56
N VAL A 59 -17.74 -12.13 -4.02
CA VAL A 59 -17.29 -10.92 -4.72
C VAL A 59 -16.41 -11.30 -5.92
N ALA A 60 -15.44 -12.21 -5.72
CA ALA A 60 -14.57 -12.68 -6.79
C ALA A 60 -15.36 -13.38 -7.90
N ALA A 61 -16.24 -14.32 -7.54
CA ALA A 61 -17.08 -15.02 -8.50
C ALA A 61 -17.98 -14.06 -9.28
N ALA A 62 -18.70 -13.17 -8.58
CA ALA A 62 -19.59 -12.20 -9.21
C ALA A 62 -18.85 -11.26 -10.18
N GLY A 63 -17.66 -10.78 -9.81
CA GLY A 63 -16.84 -9.96 -10.70
C GLY A 63 -16.46 -10.70 -11.98
N LEU A 64 -15.91 -11.91 -11.85
CA LEU A 64 -15.46 -12.72 -13.00
C LEU A 64 -16.64 -13.11 -13.91
N ASP A 65 -17.77 -13.50 -13.35
CA ASP A 65 -18.98 -13.88 -14.11
C ASP A 65 -19.57 -12.71 -14.90
N HIS A 66 -19.31 -11.46 -14.49
CA HIS A 66 -19.82 -10.23 -15.12
C HIS A 66 -18.73 -9.45 -15.87
N GLY A 67 -17.66 -10.14 -16.26
CA GLY A 67 -16.68 -9.60 -17.21
C GLY A 67 -15.48 -8.91 -16.59
N ALA A 68 -15.22 -9.10 -15.29
CA ALA A 68 -13.89 -8.81 -14.77
C ALA A 68 -12.89 -9.84 -15.31
N ASP A 69 -11.74 -9.39 -15.79
CA ASP A 69 -10.61 -10.27 -16.14
C ASP A 69 -9.57 -10.35 -15.01
N GLN A 70 -9.58 -9.36 -14.12
CA GLN A 70 -8.72 -9.31 -12.94
C GLN A 70 -9.46 -8.74 -11.73
N ILE A 71 -9.18 -9.33 -10.56
CA ILE A 71 -9.71 -8.89 -9.27
C ILE A 71 -8.57 -8.85 -8.26
N THR A 72 -8.40 -7.73 -7.57
CA THR A 72 -7.39 -7.56 -6.51
C THR A 72 -8.08 -7.36 -5.16
N PHE A 73 -7.52 -7.97 -4.11
CA PHE A 73 -7.99 -7.82 -2.73
C PHE A 73 -6.84 -7.40 -1.82
N GLN A 74 -7.12 -6.47 -0.89
CA GLN A 74 -6.31 -6.24 0.29
C GLN A 74 -7.19 -6.43 1.52
N VAL A 75 -6.72 -7.19 2.52
CA VAL A 75 -7.47 -7.43 3.76
C VAL A 75 -6.65 -6.97 4.95
N ARG A 76 -7.26 -6.20 5.85
CA ARG A 76 -6.65 -5.60 7.03
C ARG A 76 -7.52 -5.85 8.26
N LEU A 77 -6.89 -5.97 9.42
CA LEU A 77 -7.58 -6.10 10.71
C LEU A 77 -8.00 -4.70 11.19
N GLU A 78 -9.28 -4.50 11.53
CA GLU A 78 -9.70 -3.20 12.07
C GLU A 78 -9.00 -2.91 13.41
N GLY A 79 -8.58 -1.67 13.61
CA GLY A 79 -7.82 -1.25 14.79
C GLY A 79 -6.34 -1.64 14.77
N HIS A 80 -5.91 -2.50 13.84
CA HIS A 80 -4.51 -2.61 13.43
C HIS A 80 -4.26 -1.58 12.33
N ALA A 81 -3.98 -0.33 12.73
CA ALA A 81 -3.21 0.54 11.85
C ALA A 81 -2.00 -0.26 11.34
N ALA A 82 -1.68 -0.18 10.04
CA ALA A 82 -0.48 -0.78 9.47
C ALA A 82 0.63 -0.69 10.51
N PRO A 83 1.30 -1.82 10.86
CA PRO A 83 2.10 -1.93 12.07
C PRO A 83 2.86 -0.64 12.23
N ARG A 84 2.65 0.06 13.35
CA ARG A 84 3.31 1.34 13.61
C ARG A 84 4.78 1.03 13.68
N ARG A 85 5.45 1.02 12.53
CA ARG A 85 6.82 0.62 12.45
C ARG A 85 7.57 1.70 13.22
N THR A 86 8.13 1.29 14.36
CA THR A 86 8.77 2.20 15.30
C THR A 86 10.06 2.74 14.69
N ALA A 87 10.62 3.80 15.27
CA ALA A 87 11.93 4.32 14.85
C ALA A 87 12.97 3.19 14.77
N ASN A 88 12.95 2.25 15.73
CA ASN A 88 13.78 1.05 15.75
C ASN A 88 13.71 0.22 14.45
N GLY A 89 12.56 0.12 13.80
CA GLY A 89 12.43 -0.60 12.54
C GLY A 89 13.06 0.16 11.36
N LEU A 90 13.00 1.49 11.37
CA LEU A 90 13.63 2.32 10.35
C LEU A 90 15.15 2.33 10.53
N GLU A 91 15.60 2.37 11.78
CA GLU A 91 17.01 2.26 12.17
C GLU A 91 17.60 0.93 11.69
N ALA A 92 16.86 -0.18 11.81
CA ALA A 92 17.27 -1.48 11.27
C ALA A 92 17.42 -1.43 9.73
N LEU A 93 16.44 -0.86 9.01
CA LEU A 93 16.52 -0.70 7.56
C LEU A 93 17.70 0.16 7.12
N LEU A 94 18.00 1.25 7.86
CA LEU A 94 19.16 2.11 7.61
C LEU A 94 20.46 1.34 7.80
N ALA A 95 20.57 0.53 8.86
CA ALA A 95 21.74 -0.30 9.13
C ALA A 95 21.97 -1.35 8.03
N GLU A 96 20.91 -2.06 7.61
CA GLU A 96 20.98 -3.05 6.52
C GLU A 96 21.43 -2.42 5.20
N VAL A 97 20.91 -1.24 4.86
CA VAL A 97 21.31 -0.52 3.63
C VAL A 97 22.75 -0.03 3.72
N ALA A 98 23.20 0.45 4.89
CA ALA A 98 24.58 0.84 5.10
C ALA A 98 25.55 -0.34 4.93
N GLU A 99 25.21 -1.50 5.51
CA GLU A 99 25.98 -2.73 5.39
C GLU A 99 26.05 -3.20 3.93
N GLY A 100 24.92 -3.24 3.22
CA GLY A 100 24.86 -3.62 1.81
C GLY A 100 25.62 -2.69 0.86
N LEU A 101 25.80 -1.41 1.25
CA LEU A 101 26.61 -0.44 0.50
C LEU A 101 28.09 -0.41 0.97
N GLY A 102 28.41 -1.08 2.08
CA GLY A 102 29.77 -1.15 2.63
C GLY A 102 30.32 0.18 3.14
N ALA A 103 29.46 1.16 3.45
CA ALA A 103 29.87 2.50 3.86
C ALA A 103 28.82 3.19 4.75
N ASP A 104 29.28 4.14 5.57
CA ASP A 104 28.38 5.02 6.33
C ASP A 104 27.56 5.88 5.37
N LEU A 105 26.23 5.79 5.48
CA LEU A 105 25.25 6.54 4.69
C LEU A 105 25.54 8.05 4.63
N LYS A 106 26.07 8.62 5.70
CA LYS A 106 26.39 10.05 5.79
C LYS A 106 27.55 10.44 4.89
N THR A 107 28.50 9.52 4.68
CA THR A 107 29.75 9.73 3.94
C THR A 107 29.67 9.37 2.46
N LEU A 108 28.57 8.74 2.03
CA LEU A 108 28.33 8.40 0.64
C LEU A 108 28.43 9.61 -0.29
N ASP A 109 28.88 9.36 -1.51
CA ASP A 109 28.77 10.34 -2.59
C ASP A 109 27.31 10.50 -3.04
N ARG A 110 27.04 11.46 -3.91
CA ARG A 110 25.68 11.75 -4.35
C ARG A 110 24.98 10.54 -5.01
N PRO A 111 25.60 9.81 -5.96
CA PRO A 111 25.04 8.58 -6.50
C PRO A 111 24.77 7.51 -5.43
N GLY A 112 25.69 7.34 -4.46
CA GLY A 112 25.50 6.43 -3.33
C GLY A 112 24.30 6.80 -2.47
N LYS A 113 24.11 8.08 -2.16
CA LYS A 113 22.94 8.56 -1.39
C LYS A 113 21.64 8.37 -2.16
N GLN A 114 21.64 8.56 -3.49
CA GLN A 114 20.48 8.27 -4.32
C GLN A 114 20.13 6.78 -4.30
N ARG A 115 21.12 5.92 -4.46
CA ARG A 115 20.95 4.46 -4.37
C ARG A 115 20.46 4.02 -2.99
N ALA A 116 20.97 4.62 -1.92
CA ALA A 116 20.51 4.36 -0.56
C ALA A 116 19.02 4.72 -0.39
N VAL A 117 18.59 5.90 -0.84
CA VAL A 117 17.17 6.31 -0.78
C VAL A 117 16.27 5.36 -1.55
N ARG A 118 16.67 4.92 -2.75
CA ARG A 118 15.94 3.90 -3.52
C ARG A 118 15.78 2.60 -2.74
N LEU A 119 16.88 2.04 -2.23
CA LEU A 119 16.86 0.77 -1.49
C LEU A 119 15.98 0.85 -0.24
N LEU A 120 15.93 2.01 0.40
CA LEU A 120 15.04 2.31 1.52
C LEU A 120 13.57 2.40 1.07
N GLU A 121 13.26 3.02 -0.08
CA GLU A 121 11.90 3.05 -0.64
C GLU A 121 11.41 1.64 -0.98
N GLU A 122 12.23 0.83 -1.67
CA GLU A 122 11.91 -0.57 -2.02
C GLU A 122 11.60 -1.43 -0.78
N ARG A 123 12.19 -1.10 0.38
CA ARG A 123 11.98 -1.79 1.67
C ARG A 123 10.87 -1.17 2.52
N GLY A 124 10.14 -0.18 1.99
CA GLY A 124 9.04 0.47 2.70
C GLY A 124 9.46 1.42 3.82
N ALA A 125 10.71 1.92 3.81
CA ALA A 125 11.22 2.85 4.83
C ALA A 125 10.40 4.15 4.91
N PHE A 126 9.81 4.59 3.80
CA PHE A 126 9.02 5.83 3.76
C PHE A 126 7.59 5.71 4.27
N GLU A 127 7.11 4.48 4.53
CA GLU A 127 5.83 4.23 5.20
C GLU A 127 5.89 4.55 6.72
N PHE A 128 7.09 4.73 7.27
CA PHE A 128 7.30 5.04 8.68
C PHE A 128 7.00 6.54 8.96
N ARG A 129 6.45 6.83 10.15
CA ARG A 129 6.21 8.21 10.57
C ARG A 129 7.55 8.94 10.74
N LYS A 130 7.65 10.17 10.20
CA LYS A 130 8.88 10.98 10.18
C LYS A 130 10.06 10.35 9.43
N SER A 131 9.82 9.34 8.59
CA SER A 131 10.85 8.66 7.79
C SER A 131 11.77 9.63 7.04
N ALA A 132 11.21 10.61 6.34
CA ALA A 132 11.99 11.59 5.59
C ALA A 132 12.94 12.43 6.46
N GLU A 133 12.57 12.73 7.70
CA GLU A 133 13.40 13.48 8.65
C GLU A 133 14.59 12.63 9.12
N ILE A 134 14.31 11.40 9.54
CA ILE A 134 15.31 10.45 10.04
C ILE A 134 16.28 10.03 8.93
N VAL A 135 15.76 9.72 7.74
CA VAL A 135 16.58 9.36 6.57
C VAL A 135 17.47 10.53 6.13
N ALA A 136 16.94 11.75 6.15
CA ALA A 136 17.72 12.94 5.84
C ALA A 136 18.87 13.14 6.83
N GLU A 137 18.62 12.95 8.12
CA GLU A 137 19.65 13.00 9.15
C GLU A 137 20.72 11.91 8.95
N ALA A 138 20.31 10.66 8.71
CA ALA A 138 21.21 9.53 8.48
C ALA A 138 22.09 9.72 7.24
N LEU A 139 21.55 10.30 6.17
CA LEU A 139 22.29 10.61 4.95
C LEU A 139 23.06 11.94 5.02
N GLY A 140 22.87 12.75 6.08
CA GLY A 140 23.44 14.09 6.17
C GLY A 140 22.99 15.03 5.06
N VAL A 141 21.71 14.97 4.68
CA VAL A 141 21.09 15.82 3.66
C VAL A 141 19.81 16.47 4.19
N THR A 142 19.13 17.27 3.38
CA THR A 142 17.83 17.86 3.77
C THR A 142 16.68 16.92 3.40
N ARG A 143 15.52 17.06 4.08
CA ARG A 143 14.27 16.38 3.69
C ARG A 143 13.90 16.64 2.23
N PHE A 144 14.10 17.88 1.78
CA PHE A 144 13.91 18.27 0.38
C PHE A 144 14.79 17.46 -0.58
N THR A 145 16.06 17.22 -0.21
CA THR A 145 16.97 16.37 -0.99
C THR A 145 16.48 14.92 -1.06
N VAL A 146 15.97 14.37 0.03
CA VAL A 146 15.39 13.01 0.05
C VAL A 146 14.19 12.92 -0.90
N TYR A 147 13.24 13.88 -0.84
CA TYR A 147 12.11 13.93 -1.77
C TYR A 147 12.55 14.07 -3.23
N ASN A 148 13.60 14.84 -3.51
CA ASN A 148 14.16 14.94 -4.86
C ASN A 148 14.76 13.61 -5.37
N TYR A 149 15.31 12.79 -4.48
CA TYR A 149 15.82 11.47 -4.86
C TYR A 149 14.68 10.50 -5.19
N LEU A 150 13.60 10.50 -4.39
CA LEU A 150 12.38 9.71 -4.65
C LEU A 150 11.70 10.08 -5.98
N ASN A 151 11.59 11.38 -6.28
CA ASN A 151 10.92 11.84 -7.49
C ASN A 151 11.72 11.60 -8.78
N ARG A 152 13.02 11.29 -8.68
CA ARG A 152 13.88 11.04 -9.85
C ARG A 152 13.70 9.65 -10.46
N GLU A 153 13.03 8.74 -9.76
CA GLU A 153 12.79 7.36 -10.24
C GLU A 153 11.36 7.14 -10.76
N ARG A 154 10.48 8.14 -10.60
CA ARG A 154 9.09 8.12 -11.09
C ARG A 154 8.91 8.79 -12.47
N GLY A 155 9.99 9.21 -13.12
CA GLY A 155 10.01 9.76 -14.48
C GLY A 155 11.17 9.17 -15.27
#